data_AF-A0A2V6JHX2-F1
#
_entry.id   AF-A0A2V6JHX2-F1
#
_cell.length_a   1.000
_cell.length_b   1.000
_cell.length_c   1.000
_cell.angle_alpha   90.00
_cell.angle_beta   90.00
_cell.angle_gamma   90.00
#
_symmetry.space_group_name_H-M   'P 1'
#
loop_
_entity.id
_entity.type
_entity.pdbx_description
1 polymer ?
#
loop_
_entity_poly.entity_id
_entity_poly.type
_entity_poly.pdbx_seq_one_letter_code
_entity_poly.pdbx_strand_id
1 'polypeptide(L)' 'MTKNVAILPPFGILAIGASAGGVPALISLLNNLPKILPVPIAVVQHCASHRRSYLPEIVR' A
#
# COMPACT_ATOMS: atom_id res chain seq x y z
N MET A 1 24.34 -8.75 7.50
CA MET A 1 23.05 -9.40 7.15
C MET A 1 22.72 -9.06 5.71
N THR A 2 23.10 -9.92 4.78
CA THR A 2 22.85 -9.75 3.34
C THR A 2 21.37 -9.96 3.07
N LYS A 3 20.67 -8.91 2.60
CA LYS A 3 19.29 -9.04 2.12
C LYS A 3 19.32 -9.94 0.89
N ASN A 4 18.54 -11.02 0.93
CA ASN A 4 18.16 -11.77 -0.26
C ASN A 4 17.45 -10.79 -1.21
N VAL A 5 18.14 -10.33 -2.25
CA VAL A 5 17.52 -9.53 -3.30
C VAL A 5 16.87 -10.53 -4.25
N ALA A 6 15.57 -10.79 -4.04
CA ALA A 6 14.79 -11.52 -5.02
C ALA A 6 14.90 -10.77 -6.36
N ILE A 7 15.30 -11.48 -7.41
CA ILE A 7 15.29 -10.94 -8.77
C ILE A 7 13.81 -10.74 -9.12
N LEU A 8 13.32 -9.51 -8.97
CA LEU A 8 11.96 -9.18 -9.34
C LEU A 8 11.84 -9.29 -10.86
N PRO A 9 10.74 -9.88 -11.38
CA PRO A 9 10.43 -9.79 -12.79
C PRO A 9 10.47 -8.32 -13.23
N PRO A 10 10.74 -8.03 -14.52
CA PRO A 10 10.94 -6.66 -15.03
C PRO A 10 9.76 -5.71 -14.73
N PHE A 11 8.60 -6.28 -14.38
CA PHE A 11 7.42 -5.56 -13.93
C PHE A 11 6.93 -6.21 -12.63
N GLY A 12 6.78 -5.42 -11.57
CA GLY A 12 6.27 -5.87 -10.28
C GLY A 12 5.31 -4.85 -9.68
N ILE A 13 4.49 -5.29 -8.74
CA ILE A 13 3.57 -4.42 -7.98
C ILE A 13 3.50 -4.88 -6.53
N LEU A 14 3.44 -3.92 -5.60
CA LEU A 14 3.07 -4.19 -4.22
C LEU A 14 1.55 -4.03 -4.06
N ALA A 15 0.83 -5.14 -4.00
CA ALA A 15 -0.61 -5.14 -3.78
C ALA A 15 -0.93 -5.26 -2.28
N ILE A 16 -1.76 -4.35 -1.75
CA ILE A 16 -2.18 -4.31 -0.35
C ILE A 16 -3.71 -4.36 -0.29
N GLY A 17 -4.25 -5.38 0.37
CA GLY A 17 -5.68 -5.50 0.67
C GLY A 17 -5.96 -5.21 2.15
N ALA A 18 -7.00 -4.43 2.43
CA ALA A 18 -7.37 -4.04 3.80
C ALA A 18 -8.90 -3.89 3.98
N SER A 19 -9.36 -4.00 5.23
CA SER A 19 -10.78 -3.93 5.60
C SER A 19 -10.96 -3.22 6.96
N ALA A 20 -11.53 -3.88 7.97
CA ALA A 20 -11.64 -3.32 9.33
C ALA A 20 -10.25 -2.95 9.89
N GLY A 21 -10.13 -1.73 10.41
CA GLY A 21 -8.83 -1.20 10.88
C GLY A 21 -7.82 -0.89 9.78
N GLY A 22 -8.19 -1.02 8.51
CA GLY A 22 -7.27 -0.86 7.38
C GLY A 22 -6.71 0.54 7.22
N VAL A 23 -7.51 1.58 7.44
CA VAL A 23 -7.05 2.98 7.30
C VAL A 23 -5.88 3.32 8.23
N PRO A 24 -5.96 3.13 9.57
CA PRO A 24 -4.82 3.42 10.44
C PRO A 24 -3.61 2.50 10.16
N ALA A 25 -3.84 1.26 9.75
CA ALA A 25 -2.76 0.35 9.35
C ALA A 25 -2.05 0.82 8.07
N LEU A 26 -2.79 1.30 7.07
CA LEU A 26 -2.24 1.86 5.84
C LEU A 26 -1.42 3.11 6.11
N ILE A 27 -1.90 4.03 6.95
CA ILE A 27 -1.14 5.22 7.34
C ILE A 27 0.19 4.82 7.99
N SER A 28 0.14 3.90 8.97
CA SER A 28 1.34 3.43 9.64
C SER A 28 2.31 2.75 8.67
N LEU A 29 1.82 1.88 7.79
CA LEU A 29 2.65 1.17 6.82
C LEU A 29 3.30 2.13 5.81
N LEU A 30 2.49 2.96 5.14
CA LEU A 30 2.96 3.83 4.06
C LEU A 30 3.97 4.88 4.57
N ASN A 31 3.79 5.40 5.78
CA ASN A 31 4.74 6.31 6.42
C ASN A 31 6.11 5.66 6.72
N ASN A 32 6.18 4.34 6.82
CA ASN A 32 7.40 3.59 7.11
C ASN A 32 8.01 2.92 5.87
N LEU A 33 7.41 3.09 4.68
CA LEU A 33 7.98 2.59 3.44
C LEU A 33 9.17 3.46 2.99
N PRO A 34 10.16 2.87 2.27
CA PRO A 34 11.18 3.65 1.60
C PRO A 34 10.57 4.68 0.66
N LYS A 35 11.12 5.90 0.64
CA LYS A 35 10.68 6.98 -0.27
C LYS A 35 10.79 6.60 -1.76
N ILE A 36 11.71 5.69 -2.08
CA ILE A 36 11.92 5.15 -3.41
C ILE A 36 11.67 3.65 -3.33
N LEU A 37 10.58 3.22 -3.96
CA LEU A 37 10.27 1.82 -4.16
C LEU A 37 10.55 1.46 -5.63
N PRO A 38 11.10 0.27 -5.90
CA PRO A 38 11.37 -0.18 -7.27
C PRO A 38 10.08 -0.61 -8.01
N VAL A 39 8.92 -0.57 -7.34
CA VAL A 39 7.63 -1.00 -7.88
C VAL A 39 6.51 -0.07 -7.41
N PRO A 40 5.44 0.12 -8.21
CA PRO A 40 4.23 0.81 -7.77
C PRO A 40 3.49 0.07 -6.65
N ILE A 41 2.66 0.81 -5.91
CA ILE A 41 1.77 0.28 -4.87
C ILE A 41 0.33 0.35 -5.36
N ALA A 42 -0.43 -0.73 -5.22
CA ALA A 42 -1.88 -0.75 -5.37
C ALA A 42 -2.55 -1.10 -4.05
N VAL A 43 -3.52 -0.30 -3.63
CA VAL A 43 -4.26 -0.49 -2.38
C VAL A 43 -5.73 -0.73 -2.67
N VAL A 44 -6.29 -1.79 -2.08
CA VAL A 44 -7.73 -2.07 -2.07
C VAL A 44 -8.20 -2.05 -0.61
N GLN A 45 -9.07 -1.10 -0.30
CA GLN A 45 -9.69 -0.95 1.02
C GLN A 45 -11.19 -1.18 0.93
N HIS A 46 -11.71 -2.15 1.68
CA HIS A 46 -13.16 -2.30 1.81
C HIS A 46 -13.78 -1.04 2.44
N CYS A 47 -14.77 -0.48 1.76
CA CYS A 47 -15.50 0.69 2.19
C CYS A 47 -16.97 0.60 1.73
N ALA A 48 -17.82 1.46 2.28
CA ALA A 48 -19.23 1.51 1.90
C ALA A 48 -19.38 2.02 0.46
N SER A 49 -19.99 1.22 -0.42
CA SER A 49 -20.14 1.53 -1.85
C SER A 49 -20.92 2.80 -2.16
N HIS A 50 -21.81 3.23 -1.26
CA HIS A 50 -22.65 4.41 -1.41
C HIS A 50 -21.98 5.71 -0.89
N ARG A 51 -20.75 5.64 -0.38
CA ARG A 51 -20.03 6.81 0.13
C ARG A 51 -18.79 7.08 -0.72
N ARG A 52 -18.49 8.37 -0.91
CA ARG A 52 -17.21 8.77 -1.46
C ARG A 52 -16.09 8.28 -0.55
N SER A 53 -15.10 7.61 -1.13
CA SER A 53 -13.86 7.29 -0.44
C SER A 53 -13.00 8.54 -0.31
N TYR A 54 -12.49 8.80 0.90
CA TYR A 54 -11.47 9.82 1.18
C TYR A 54 -10.08 9.21 1.37
N LEU A 55 -9.91 7.92 1.03
CA LEU A 55 -8.65 7.22 1.24
C LEU A 55 -7.48 7.92 0.52
N PRO A 56 -7.60 8.37 -0.74
CA PRO A 56 -6.52 9.08 -1.40
C PRO A 56 -6.10 10.35 -0.66
N GLU A 57 -7.05 11.10 -0.10
CA GLU A 57 -6.78 12.32 0.67
C GLU A 57 -6.08 12.02 2.00
N ILE A 58 -6.40 10.88 2.64
CA ILE A 58 -5.86 10.47 3.95
C ILE A 58 -4.41 10.00 3.85
N VAL A 59 -4.03 9.35 2.74
CA VAL A 59 -2.71 8.68 2.57
C VAL A 59 -1.71 9.47 1.71
N ARG A 60 -1.96 10.75 1.46
CA ARG A 60 -1.03 11.65 0.75
C ARG A 60 0.28 11.88 1.51
#